data_AF-A0A813GW57-F1
#
_entry.id   AF-A0A813GW57-F1
#
_cell.length_a   1.000
_cell.length_b   1.000
_cell.length_c   1.000
_cell.angle_alpha   90.00
_cell.angle_beta   90.00
_cell.angle_gamma   90.00
#
_symmetry.space_group_name_H-M   'P 1'
#
loop_
_entity.id
_entity.type
_entity.pdbx_description
1 polymer ?
#
loop_
_entity_poly.entity_id
_entity_poly.type
_entity_poly.pdbx_seq_one_letter_code
_entity_poly.pdbx_strand_id
1 'polypeptide(L)'
;MAGFKEQMKNPMFPVKGGVGYGIDETLKVMDDGKGWVWLAAEMSPGGLAVDLFTSVPYGKRALLVAKRDNVDEMFAKVNWDVALGNIEKTFGGPLIKQR
;
A
#
# COMPACT_ATOMS: atom_id res chain seq x y z
N MET A 1 -2.38 -13.72 -9.69
CA MET A 1 -1.97 -12.32 -9.94
C MET A 1 -3.02 -11.47 -10.66
N ALA A 2 -3.82 -12.02 -11.59
CA ALA A 2 -4.81 -11.23 -12.36
C ALA A 2 -5.78 -10.41 -11.48
N GLY A 3 -6.45 -11.04 -10.52
CA GLY A 3 -7.39 -10.35 -9.62
C GLY A 3 -6.75 -9.26 -8.75
N PHE A 4 -5.46 -9.39 -8.39
CA PHE A 4 -4.77 -8.35 -7.63
C PHE A 4 -4.46 -7.11 -8.50
N LYS A 5 -4.04 -7.32 -9.76
CA LYS A 5 -3.86 -6.22 -10.71
C LYS A 5 -5.16 -5.46 -10.95
N GLU A 6 -6.28 -6.17 -11.07
CA GLU A 6 -7.61 -5.55 -11.21
C GLU A 6 -7.98 -4.73 -9.98
N GLN A 7 -7.74 -5.23 -8.77
CA GLN A 7 -7.95 -4.48 -7.53
C GLN A 7 -7.06 -3.24 -7.44
N MET A 8 -5.82 -3.27 -7.95
CA MET A 8 -4.99 -2.06 -8.00
C MET A 8 -5.51 -1.04 -9.03
N LYS A 9 -6.06 -1.48 -10.17
CA LYS A 9 -6.66 -0.58 -11.16
C LYS A 9 -7.94 0.07 -10.64
N ASN A 10 -8.78 -0.73 -9.97
CA ASN A 10 -10.06 -0.29 -9.42
C ASN A 10 -10.28 -0.86 -8.00
N PRO A 11 -9.73 -0.21 -6.96
CA PRO A 11 -9.83 -0.70 -5.59
C PRO A 11 -11.28 -0.68 -5.12
N MET A 12 -11.80 -1.84 -4.70
CA MET A 12 -13.19 -1.95 -4.25
C MET A 12 -13.40 -1.26 -2.87
N PHE A 13 -12.40 -1.32 -1.99
CA PHE A 13 -12.45 -0.73 -0.65
C PHE A 13 -11.10 -0.09 -0.27
N PRO A 14 -10.72 1.06 -0.86
CA PRO A 14 -9.49 1.72 -0.48
C PRO A 14 -9.61 2.34 0.92
N VAL A 15 -8.51 2.41 1.66
CA VAL A 15 -8.45 3.03 2.99
C VAL A 15 -8.16 4.53 2.86
N LYS A 16 -8.72 5.34 3.77
CA LYS A 16 -8.45 6.79 3.82
C LYS A 16 -6.99 7.08 4.21
N GLY A 17 -6.38 8.04 3.55
CA GLY A 17 -5.01 8.51 3.78
C GLY A 17 -4.85 10.01 3.48
N GLY A 18 -3.67 10.43 3.05
CA GLY A 18 -3.44 11.79 2.52
C GLY A 18 -2.95 12.85 3.51
N VAL A 19 -2.95 12.58 4.82
CA VAL A 19 -2.40 13.50 5.85
C VAL A 19 -1.24 12.90 6.62
N GLY A 20 -0.27 13.73 6.98
CA GLY A 20 0.99 13.32 7.63
C GLY A 20 0.81 12.68 9.02
N TYR A 21 1.89 12.09 9.52
CA TYR A 21 1.91 11.53 10.88
C TYR A 21 1.68 12.60 11.94
N GLY A 22 0.81 12.32 12.92
CA GLY A 22 0.48 13.26 14.01
C GLY A 22 -0.47 14.40 13.59
N ILE A 23 -1.02 14.35 12.38
CA ILE A 23 -2.06 15.28 11.90
C ILE A 23 -3.44 14.69 12.23
N ASP A 24 -4.44 15.57 12.40
CA ASP A 24 -5.83 15.20 12.62
C ASP A 24 -6.34 14.20 11.57
N GLU A 25 -6.76 13.02 12.05
CA GLU A 25 -7.20 11.92 11.19
C GLU A 25 -8.51 12.22 10.44
N THR A 26 -9.31 13.18 10.91
CA THR A 26 -10.57 13.57 10.26
C THR A 26 -10.32 14.18 8.86
N LEU A 27 -9.10 14.65 8.62
CA LEU A 27 -8.66 15.21 7.35
C LEU A 27 -8.22 14.15 6.33
N LYS A 28 -8.20 12.86 6.70
CA LYS A 28 -7.89 11.78 5.77
C LYS A 28 -8.97 11.69 4.68
N VAL A 29 -8.53 11.55 3.43
CA VAL A 29 -9.39 11.43 2.25
C VAL A 29 -9.27 10.05 1.63
N MET A 30 -10.31 9.60 0.93
CA MET A 30 -10.27 8.34 0.18
C MET A 30 -9.28 8.47 -0.98
N ASP A 31 -9.52 9.44 -1.86
CA ASP A 31 -8.72 9.75 -3.04
C ASP A 31 -8.20 11.19 -2.93
N ASP A 32 -6.91 11.39 -3.17
CA ASP A 32 -6.30 12.73 -3.17
C ASP A 32 -6.26 13.38 -4.57
N GLY A 33 -6.87 12.74 -5.57
CA GLY A 33 -6.99 13.23 -6.93
C GLY A 33 -5.73 13.11 -7.77
N LYS A 34 -4.65 12.51 -7.24
CA LYS A 34 -3.35 12.44 -7.94
C LYS A 34 -3.21 11.24 -8.89
N GLY A 35 -4.23 10.36 -8.93
CA GLY A 35 -4.28 9.22 -9.85
C GLY A 35 -3.32 8.08 -9.50
N TRP A 36 -2.85 8.01 -8.26
CA TRP A 36 -2.00 6.92 -7.78
C TRP A 36 -2.83 5.83 -7.09
N VAL A 37 -2.26 4.63 -7.04
CA VAL A 37 -2.69 3.54 -6.16
C VAL A 37 -1.47 3.01 -5.43
N TRP A 38 -1.63 2.76 -4.13
CA TRP A 38 -0.59 2.29 -3.25
C TRP A 38 -1.03 0.97 -2.63
N LEU A 39 -0.12 -0.01 -2.59
CA LEU A 39 -0.21 -1.13 -1.66
C LEU A 39 0.65 -0.76 -0.46
N ALA A 40 0.06 -0.65 0.72
CA ALA A 40 0.82 -0.30 1.92
C ALA A 40 0.53 -1.26 3.07
N ALA A 41 1.57 -1.51 3.83
CA ALA A 41 1.58 -2.32 5.02
C ALA A 41 1.34 -1.48 6.27
N GLU A 42 0.52 -2.03 7.17
CA GLU A 42 0.29 -1.52 8.51
C GLU A 42 0.64 -2.58 9.55
N MET A 43 1.25 -2.13 10.65
CA MET A 43 1.34 -2.91 11.88
C MET A 43 0.45 -2.22 12.92
N SER A 44 -0.65 -2.87 13.26
CA SER A 44 -1.61 -2.39 14.26
C SER A 44 -1.64 -3.34 15.47
N PRO A 45 -2.29 -2.98 16.59
CA PRO A 45 -2.52 -3.94 17.68
C PRO A 45 -3.27 -5.21 17.25
N GLY A 46 -4.02 -5.16 16.14
CA GLY A 46 -4.68 -6.33 15.53
C GLY A 46 -3.78 -7.20 14.65
N GLY A 47 -2.48 -6.90 14.61
CA GLY A 47 -1.50 -7.59 13.80
C GLY A 47 -1.22 -6.89 12.48
N LEU A 48 -0.73 -7.69 11.53
CA LEU A 48 -0.33 -7.25 10.21
C LEU A 48 -1.52 -7.07 9.29
N ALA A 49 -1.56 -5.94 8.57
CA ALA A 49 -2.49 -5.74 7.47
C ALA A 49 -1.78 -5.16 6.25
N VAL A 50 -2.34 -5.44 5.08
CA VAL A 50 -1.96 -4.80 3.82
C VAL A 50 -3.22 -4.27 3.18
N ASP A 51 -3.21 -2.99 2.86
CA ASP A 51 -4.37 -2.28 2.32
C ASP A 51 -4.01 -1.50 1.06
N LEU A 52 -5.05 -1.22 0.25
CA LEU A 52 -4.95 -0.36 -0.92
C LEU A 52 -5.34 1.07 -0.55
N PHE A 53 -4.60 2.04 -1.08
CA PHE A 53 -4.87 3.46 -0.91
C PHE A 53 -4.87 4.16 -2.26
N THR A 54 -5.79 5.12 -2.47
CA THR A 54 -5.73 6.04 -3.62
C THR A 54 -5.24 7.44 -3.22
N SER A 55 -5.09 7.69 -1.93
CA SER A 55 -4.35 8.82 -1.35
C SER A 55 -3.01 8.35 -0.77
N VAL A 56 -2.07 9.29 -0.52
CA VAL A 56 -0.75 8.94 0.02
C VAL A 56 -0.88 8.29 1.42
N PRO A 57 -0.36 7.05 1.64
CA PRO A 57 -0.53 6.32 2.89
C PRO A 57 0.52 6.72 3.94
N TYR A 58 0.50 7.99 4.38
CA TYR A 58 1.43 8.50 5.38
C TYR A 58 1.38 7.71 6.69
N GLY A 59 2.56 7.50 7.29
CA GLY A 59 2.70 6.70 8.51
C GLY A 59 2.56 5.19 8.29
N LYS A 60 2.25 4.74 7.06
CA LYS A 60 2.24 3.33 6.66
C LYS A 60 3.48 3.04 5.80
N ARG A 61 3.75 1.76 5.56
CA ARG A 61 4.91 1.33 4.77
C ARG A 61 4.47 0.96 3.37
N ALA A 62 4.76 1.84 2.41
CA ALA A 62 4.44 1.58 1.00
C ALA A 62 5.26 0.39 0.47
N LEU A 63 4.57 -0.62 -0.06
CA LEU A 63 5.16 -1.80 -0.68
C LEU A 63 5.24 -1.66 -2.19
N LEU A 64 4.16 -1.17 -2.81
CA LEU A 64 4.06 -0.92 -4.25
C LEU A 64 3.32 0.40 -4.49
N VAL A 65 3.67 1.08 -5.58
CA VAL A 65 2.96 2.26 -6.07
C VAL A 65 2.85 2.20 -7.58
N ALA A 66 1.68 2.54 -8.10
CA ALA A 66 1.45 2.61 -9.54
C ALA A 66 0.52 3.77 -9.89
N LYS A 67 0.64 4.28 -11.12
CA LYS A 67 -0.42 5.08 -11.73
C LYS A 67 -1.62 4.17 -12.00
N ARG A 68 -2.83 4.59 -11.62
CA ARG A 68 -4.05 3.76 -11.74
C ARG A 68 -4.37 3.35 -13.19
N ASP A 69 -4.09 4.24 -14.14
CA ASP A 69 -4.25 3.99 -15.58
C ASP A 69 -3.11 3.15 -16.18
N ASN A 70 -2.05 2.86 -15.41
CA ASN A 70 -0.86 2.16 -15.91
C ASN A 70 -0.28 1.16 -14.90
N VAL A 71 -1.15 0.39 -14.26
CA VAL A 71 -0.75 -0.64 -13.29
C VAL A 71 0.06 -1.75 -13.95
N ASP A 72 -0.25 -2.12 -15.20
CA ASP A 72 0.42 -3.23 -15.88
C ASP A 72 1.92 -2.99 -16.07
N GLU A 73 2.31 -1.74 -16.39
CA GLU A 73 3.71 -1.37 -16.53
C GLU A 73 4.47 -1.53 -15.21
N MET A 74 3.87 -1.16 -14.07
CA MET A 74 4.49 -1.36 -12.76
C MET A 74 4.82 -2.83 -12.52
N PHE A 75 3.86 -3.75 -12.76
CA PHE A 75 4.12 -5.18 -12.58
C PHE A 75 5.14 -5.75 -13.57
N ALA A 76 5.26 -5.17 -14.76
CA ALA A 76 6.23 -5.59 -15.77
C ALA A 76 7.66 -5.14 -15.43
N LYS A 77 7.82 -4.00 -14.76
CA LYS A 77 9.13 -3.36 -14.52
C LYS A 77 9.60 -3.39 -13.07
N VAL A 78 8.73 -3.71 -12.11
CA VAL A 78 9.10 -3.69 -10.70
C VAL A 78 10.21 -4.70 -10.40
N ASN A 79 11.16 -4.27 -9.60
CA ASN A 79 12.16 -5.17 -9.03
C ASN A 79 11.55 -5.89 -7.83
N TRP A 80 11.16 -7.15 -8.04
CA TRP A 80 10.51 -7.98 -7.02
C TRP A 80 11.42 -8.32 -5.84
N ASP A 81 12.74 -8.40 -6.05
CA ASP A 81 13.68 -8.64 -4.96
C ASP A 81 13.73 -7.46 -4.00
N VAL A 82 13.68 -6.23 -4.53
CA VAL A 82 13.59 -5.01 -3.72
C VAL A 82 12.24 -4.92 -3.00
N ALA A 83 11.14 -5.21 -3.71
CA ALA A 83 9.82 -5.22 -3.10
C ALA A 83 9.73 -6.21 -1.93
N LEU A 84 10.26 -7.43 -2.12
CA LEU A 84 10.33 -8.45 -1.08
C LEU A 84 11.26 -8.02 0.07
N GLY A 85 12.44 -7.47 -0.22
CA GLY A 85 13.35 -6.97 0.81
C GLY A 85 12.73 -5.84 1.65
N ASN A 86 11.87 -5.00 1.06
CA ASN A 86 11.14 -3.97 1.80
C ASN A 86 10.06 -4.58 2.72
N ILE A 87 9.36 -5.62 2.25
CA ILE A 87 8.42 -6.42 3.04
C ILE A 87 9.17 -7.06 4.22
N GLU A 88 10.33 -7.67 3.99
CA GLU A 88 11.11 -8.33 5.05
C GLU A 88 11.59 -7.36 6.13
N LYS A 89 12.16 -6.20 5.75
CA LYS A 89 12.55 -5.14 6.70
C LYS A 89 11.37 -4.65 7.54
N THR A 90 10.18 -4.65 6.92
CA THR A 90 8.95 -4.14 7.51
C THR A 90 8.31 -5.15 8.47
N PHE A 91 8.40 -6.43 8.16
CA PHE A 91 7.64 -7.50 8.81
C PHE A 91 8.49 -8.52 9.58
N GLY A 92 9.82 -8.42 9.52
CA GLY A 92 10.74 -9.34 10.18
C GLY A 92 11.14 -10.57 9.36
N GLY A 93 10.75 -10.63 8.08
CA GLY A 93 11.01 -11.80 7.24
C GLY A 93 10.17 -13.03 7.62
N PRO A 94 10.21 -14.09 6.80
CA PRO A 94 9.27 -15.21 6.87
C PRO A 94 9.39 -16.08 8.13
N LEU A 95 10.49 -15.92 8.89
CA LEU A 95 10.78 -16.71 10.09
C LEU A 95 10.30 -16.03 11.38
N ILE A 96 9.92 -14.76 11.33
CA ILE A 96 9.43 -14.06 12.52
C ILE A 96 7.95 -14.35 12.71
N LYS A 97 7.65 -15.10 13.79
CA LYS A 97 6.28 -15.36 14.21
C LYS A 97 5.69 -14.07 14.77
N GLN A 98 4.86 -13.43 13.96
CA GLN A 98 4.04 -12.31 14.41
C GLN A 98 2.98 -12.85 15.37
N ARG A 99 2.87 -12.23 16.55
CA ARG A 99 2.01 -12.67 17.64
C ARG A 99 0.56 -12.27 17.42
#